data_AF-A0A7S2VXT5-F1
#
_entry.id   AF-A0A7S2VXT5-F1
#
_cell.length_a   1.000
_cell.length_b   1.000
_cell.length_c   1.000
_cell.angle_alpha   90.00
_cell.angle_beta   90.00
_cell.angle_gamma   90.00
#
_symmetry.space_group_name_H-M   'P 1'
#
loop_
_entity.id
_entity.type
_entity.pdbx_description
1 polymer ?
#
loop_
_entity_poly.entity_id
_entity_poly.type
_entity_poly.pdbx_seq_one_letter_code
_entity_poly.pdbx_strand_id
1 'polypeptide(L)'
;KYSSERILVTEFVKGNHLNQLSKEEGLAMTRMAVEACTASLVLTGFVHADPHEGNLMLDKDGNIVFLDFGLMSDVEDTVMEAFAQGIQACLAEDWDQLTKAFKSSGFISNPIEWKAEDGSETNFVPVGYDPVTGQDLGIDKLSKDLEEAMRGEEGGTSRFGAL
;
A
#
# COMPACT_ATOMS: atom_id res chain seq x y z
N LYS A 1 -26.25 -3.38 22.29
CA LYS A 1 -27.61 -3.74 22.78
C LYS A 1 -28.60 -4.05 21.65
N TYR A 2 -28.34 -3.62 20.40
CA TYR A 2 -29.13 -4.00 19.21
C TYR A 2 -28.45 -5.05 18.32
N SER A 3 -27.11 -5.14 18.35
CA SER A 3 -26.36 -6.20 17.67
C SER A 3 -26.26 -7.48 18.52
N SER A 4 -26.08 -8.61 17.85
CA SER A 4 -25.83 -9.95 18.38
C SER A 4 -24.84 -10.69 17.49
N GLU A 5 -24.48 -11.93 17.82
CA GLU A 5 -23.59 -12.77 16.99
C GLU A 5 -24.09 -12.98 15.55
N ARG A 6 -25.39 -12.85 15.29
CA ARG A 6 -25.99 -13.12 13.97
C ARG A 6 -26.64 -11.90 13.32
N ILE A 7 -26.63 -10.76 14.00
CA ILE A 7 -27.30 -9.53 13.55
C ILE A 7 -26.44 -8.34 13.92
N LEU A 8 -25.98 -7.59 12.92
CA LEU A 8 -25.35 -6.30 13.10
C LEU A 8 -26.38 -5.20 12.84
N VAL A 9 -26.53 -4.27 13.78
CA VAL A 9 -27.41 -3.09 13.61
C VAL A 9 -26.54 -1.84 13.67
N THR A 10 -26.55 -1.08 12.58
CA THR A 10 -25.86 0.21 12.44
C THR A 10 -26.88 1.33 12.25
N GLU A 11 -26.40 2.57 12.29
CA GLU A 11 -27.22 3.68 11.81
C GLU A 11 -27.48 3.55 10.30
N PHE A 12 -28.65 4.01 9.87
CA PHE A 12 -28.97 4.08 8.46
C PHE A 12 -28.39 5.36 7.87
N VAL A 13 -27.39 5.20 6.99
CA VAL A 13 -26.76 6.31 6.29
C VAL A 13 -27.35 6.45 4.88
N LYS A 14 -27.73 7.66 4.49
CA LYS A 14 -28.17 7.98 3.13
C LYS A 14 -26.96 8.51 2.34
N GLY A 15 -26.66 7.84 1.24
CA GLY A 15 -25.61 8.26 0.31
C GLY A 15 -25.79 7.63 -1.06
N ASN A 16 -24.90 7.98 -1.97
CA ASN A 16 -24.82 7.42 -3.31
C ASN A 16 -23.54 6.58 -3.45
N HIS A 17 -23.64 5.45 -4.14
CA HIS A 17 -22.47 4.65 -4.52
C HIS A 17 -21.72 5.28 -5.69
N LEU A 18 -20.46 4.89 -5.89
CA LEU A 18 -19.58 5.46 -6.92
C LEU A 18 -20.21 5.47 -8.33
N ASN A 19 -20.97 4.43 -8.69
CA ASN A 19 -21.63 4.32 -9.99
C ASN A 19 -22.83 5.27 -10.20
N GLN A 20 -23.30 5.94 -9.16
CA GLN A 20 -24.40 6.92 -9.18
C GLN A 20 -23.89 8.36 -9.12
N LEU A 21 -22.60 8.54 -8.87
CA LEU A 21 -21.99 9.86 -8.73
C LEU A 21 -21.64 10.46 -10.09
N SER A 22 -21.66 11.80 -10.15
CA SER A 22 -20.99 12.50 -11.24
C SER A 22 -19.48 12.21 -11.23
N LYS A 23 -18.80 12.48 -12.34
CA LYS A 23 -17.34 12.29 -12.42
C LYS A 23 -16.58 13.11 -11.38
N GLU A 24 -17.06 14.30 -11.07
CA GLU A 24 -16.45 15.20 -10.09
C GLU A 24 -16.61 14.66 -8.67
N GLU A 25 -17.83 14.25 -8.30
CA GLU A 25 -18.11 13.63 -7.00
C GLU A 25 -17.38 12.30 -6.83
N GLY A 26 -17.32 11.48 -7.88
CA GLY A 26 -16.58 10.23 -7.86
C GLY A 26 -15.08 10.44 -7.67
N LEU A 27 -14.51 11.49 -8.29
CA LEU A 27 -13.11 11.85 -8.07
C LEU A 27 -12.86 12.34 -6.63
N ALA A 28 -13.76 13.17 -6.08
CA ALA A 28 -13.67 13.63 -4.70
C ALA A 28 -13.76 12.47 -3.70
N MET A 29 -14.72 11.56 -3.89
CA MET A 29 -14.87 10.35 -3.09
C MET A 29 -13.63 9.47 -3.17
N THR A 30 -13.07 9.28 -4.37
CA THR A 30 -11.85 8.47 -4.56
C THR A 30 -10.65 9.08 -3.84
N ARG A 31 -10.48 10.40 -3.91
CA ARG A 31 -9.41 11.11 -3.18
C ARG A 31 -9.54 10.90 -1.66
N MET A 32 -10.73 11.05 -1.11
CA MET A 32 -10.98 10.77 0.32
C MET A 32 -10.76 9.31 0.69
N ALA A 33 -11.14 8.36 -0.19
CA ALA A 33 -10.91 6.93 0.05
C ALA A 33 -9.42 6.61 0.12
N VAL A 34 -8.61 7.13 -0.82
CA VAL A 34 -7.16 6.97 -0.82
C VAL A 34 -6.55 7.59 0.43
N GLU A 35 -6.98 8.78 0.83
CA GLU A 35 -6.49 9.44 2.05
C GLU A 35 -6.81 8.61 3.30
N ALA A 36 -8.07 8.16 3.44
CA ALA A 36 -8.51 7.35 4.57
C ALA A 36 -7.78 6.00 4.64
N CYS A 37 -7.62 5.30 3.52
CA CYS A 37 -6.88 4.02 3.46
C CYS A 37 -5.39 4.21 3.69
N THR A 38 -4.81 5.32 3.25
CA THR A 38 -3.40 5.63 3.51
C THR A 38 -3.21 5.93 5.00
N ALA A 39 -4.04 6.80 5.58
CA ALA A 39 -4.01 7.09 7.00
C ALA A 39 -4.24 5.83 7.86
N SER A 40 -5.10 4.93 7.42
CA SER A 40 -5.32 3.68 8.14
C SER A 40 -4.07 2.79 8.17
N LEU A 41 -3.30 2.77 7.09
CA LEU A 41 -2.06 2.02 6.97
C LEU A 41 -0.88 2.66 7.72
N VAL A 42 -0.71 3.98 7.65
CA VAL A 42 0.51 4.64 8.16
C VAL A 42 0.33 5.42 9.46
N LEU A 43 -0.92 5.68 9.88
CA LEU A 43 -1.22 6.50 11.06
C LEU A 43 -1.98 5.72 12.13
N THR A 44 -3.02 4.97 11.78
CA THR A 44 -3.86 4.29 12.80
C THR A 44 -3.47 2.83 13.04
N GLY A 45 -2.89 2.16 12.04
CA GLY A 45 -2.54 0.74 12.11
C GLY A 45 -3.74 -0.22 11.96
N PHE A 46 -4.92 0.29 11.60
CA PHE A 46 -6.13 -0.51 11.40
C PHE A 46 -6.55 -0.48 9.94
N VAL A 47 -6.12 -1.47 9.17
CA VAL A 47 -6.36 -1.51 7.72
C VAL A 47 -7.64 -2.26 7.38
N HIS A 48 -8.39 -1.71 6.43
CA HIS A 48 -9.47 -2.45 5.78
C HIS A 48 -8.85 -3.22 4.60
N ALA A 49 -8.93 -4.54 4.62
CA ALA A 49 -8.32 -5.40 3.60
C ALA A 49 -9.15 -5.53 2.31
N ASP A 50 -10.34 -4.92 2.24
CA ASP A 50 -11.24 -4.99 1.09
C ASP A 50 -12.15 -3.75 0.95
N PRO A 51 -11.60 -2.51 0.87
CA PRO A 51 -12.40 -1.30 0.70
C PRO A 51 -12.85 -1.17 -0.76
N HIS A 52 -13.84 -1.97 -1.17
CA HIS A 52 -14.40 -1.94 -2.52
C HIS A 52 -15.56 -0.95 -2.67
N GLU A 53 -15.92 -0.60 -3.91
CA GLU A 53 -16.97 0.39 -4.21
C GLU A 53 -18.34 0.09 -3.57
N GLY A 54 -18.68 -1.19 -3.36
CA GLY A 54 -19.90 -1.60 -2.66
C GLY A 54 -19.94 -1.24 -1.16
N ASN A 55 -18.77 -1.06 -0.52
CA ASN A 55 -18.64 -0.74 0.90
C ASN A 55 -18.45 0.76 1.14
N LEU A 56 -18.42 1.55 0.07
CA LEU A 56 -18.19 2.98 0.13
C LEU A 56 -19.39 3.74 -0.45
N MET A 57 -19.75 4.83 0.21
CA MET A 57 -20.73 5.79 -0.30
C MET A 57 -20.25 7.21 -0.06
N LEU A 58 -20.80 8.15 -0.84
CA LEU A 58 -20.74 9.57 -0.56
C LEU A 58 -22.09 10.01 0.04
N ASP A 59 -22.08 10.55 1.25
CA ASP A 59 -23.29 11.07 1.87
C ASP A 59 -23.71 12.44 1.29
N LYS A 60 -24.88 12.93 1.71
CA LYS A 60 -25.43 14.22 1.27
C LYS A 60 -24.60 15.43 1.73
N ASP A 61 -23.74 15.25 2.72
CA ASP A 61 -22.92 16.30 3.33
C ASP A 61 -21.48 16.28 2.72
N GLY A 62 -21.22 15.37 1.78
CA GLY A 62 -19.96 15.26 1.06
C GLY A 62 -18.91 14.40 1.76
N ASN A 63 -19.30 13.60 2.76
CA ASN A 63 -18.38 12.72 3.48
C ASN A 63 -18.34 11.33 2.84
N ILE A 64 -17.16 10.71 2.85
CA ILE A 64 -17.04 9.28 2.55
C ILE A 64 -17.55 8.45 3.74
N VAL A 65 -18.32 7.42 3.43
CA VAL A 65 -18.92 6.50 4.41
C VAL A 65 -18.43 5.09 4.12
N PHE A 66 -17.84 4.45 5.13
CA PHE A 66 -17.52 3.03 5.13
C PHE A 66 -18.67 2.24 5.75
N LEU A 67 -19.20 1.28 5.01
CA LEU A 67 -20.37 0.48 5.41
C LEU A 67 -19.99 -0.82 6.13
N ASP A 68 -18.89 -1.42 5.72
CA ASP A 68 -18.40 -2.70 6.21
C ASP A 68 -17.02 -2.54 6.85
N PHE A 69 -16.81 -3.27 7.94
CA PHE A 69 -15.56 -3.37 8.68
C PHE A 69 -15.26 -4.83 9.06
N GLY A 70 -15.80 -5.79 8.31
CA GLY A 70 -15.67 -7.22 8.56
C GLY A 70 -14.28 -7.77 8.25
N LEU A 71 -13.54 -7.12 7.34
CA LEU A 71 -12.17 -7.46 6.97
C LEU A 71 -11.20 -6.36 7.40
N MET A 72 -11.15 -6.12 8.71
CA MET A 72 -10.16 -5.25 9.33
C MET A 72 -8.97 -6.07 9.84
N SER A 73 -7.77 -5.48 9.83
CA SER A 73 -6.57 -6.10 10.36
C SER A 73 -5.67 -5.06 11.03
N ASP A 74 -4.98 -5.50 12.07
CA ASP A 74 -3.94 -4.72 12.74
C ASP A 74 -2.64 -4.79 11.95
N VAL A 75 -1.90 -3.69 11.95
CA VAL A 75 -0.56 -3.57 11.38
C VAL A 75 0.41 -3.23 12.49
N GLU A 76 1.55 -3.92 12.55
CA GLU A 76 2.60 -3.63 13.53
C GLU A 76 3.21 -2.24 13.28
N ASP A 77 3.56 -1.52 14.34
CA ASP A 77 4.16 -0.17 14.27
C ASP A 77 5.38 -0.12 13.34
N THR A 78 6.22 -1.16 13.36
CA THR A 78 7.40 -1.32 12.50
C THR A 78 7.04 -1.36 11.02
N VAL A 79 5.95 -2.02 10.68
CA VAL A 79 5.43 -2.12 9.31
C VAL A 79 4.80 -0.78 8.91
N MET A 80 4.07 -0.11 9.80
CA MET A 80 3.52 1.23 9.55
C MET A 80 4.63 2.25 9.23
N GLU A 81 5.69 2.27 10.04
CA GLU A 81 6.85 3.12 9.83
C GLU A 81 7.54 2.80 8.50
N ALA A 82 7.72 1.51 8.17
CA ALA A 82 8.30 1.09 6.91
C ALA A 82 7.46 1.55 5.71
N PHE A 83 6.14 1.45 5.77
CA PHE A 83 5.26 1.98 4.72
C PHE A 83 5.33 3.50 4.59
N ALA A 84 5.34 4.24 5.71
CA ALA A 84 5.48 5.69 5.69
C ALA A 84 6.80 6.11 5.03
N GLN A 85 7.91 5.47 5.40
CA GLN A 85 9.22 5.69 4.80
C GLN A 85 9.24 5.30 3.32
N GLY A 86 8.60 4.19 2.95
CA GLY A 86 8.49 3.74 1.56
C GLY A 86 7.75 4.74 0.67
N ILE A 87 6.63 5.31 1.14
CA ILE A 87 5.90 6.37 0.42
C ILE A 87 6.78 7.61 0.24
N GLN A 88 7.46 8.05 1.31
CA GLN A 88 8.37 9.20 1.24
C GLN A 88 9.53 8.96 0.25
N ALA A 89 10.14 7.77 0.30
CA ALA A 89 11.23 7.38 -0.59
C ALA A 89 10.78 7.32 -2.05
N CYS A 90 9.60 6.75 -2.33
CA CYS A 90 9.01 6.73 -3.66
C CYS A 90 8.79 8.15 -4.21
N LEU A 91 8.23 9.06 -3.40
CA LEU A 91 8.02 10.46 -3.78
C LEU A 91 9.34 11.23 -3.99
N ALA A 92 10.39 10.86 -3.28
CA ALA A 92 11.72 11.45 -3.40
C ALA A 92 12.58 10.83 -4.51
N GLU A 93 12.07 9.77 -5.18
CA GLU A 93 12.85 8.92 -6.09
C GLU A 93 14.12 8.34 -5.41
N ASP A 94 14.04 8.07 -4.10
CA ASP A 94 15.10 7.46 -3.31
C ASP A 94 14.94 5.93 -3.30
N TRP A 95 15.52 5.29 -4.31
CA TRP A 95 15.38 3.85 -4.52
C TRP A 95 16.10 3.00 -3.47
N ASP A 96 17.16 3.53 -2.86
CA ASP A 96 17.87 2.87 -1.76
C ASP A 96 16.99 2.83 -0.49
N GLN A 97 16.40 3.97 -0.14
CA GLN A 97 15.50 4.05 1.01
C GLN A 97 14.22 3.25 0.78
N LEU A 98 13.69 3.21 -0.44
CA LEU A 98 12.52 2.39 -0.80
C LEU A 98 12.83 0.90 -0.66
N THR A 99 14.00 0.45 -1.09
CA THR A 99 14.44 -0.94 -0.95
C THR A 99 14.55 -1.35 0.51
N LYS A 100 15.13 -0.48 1.35
CA LYS A 100 15.20 -0.70 2.80
C LYS A 100 13.81 -0.76 3.45
N ALA A 101 12.87 0.06 2.97
CA ALA A 101 11.48 0.03 3.42
C ALA A 101 10.81 -1.32 3.11
N PHE A 102 10.95 -1.85 1.89
CA PHE A 102 10.42 -3.18 1.53
C PHE A 102 10.99 -4.31 2.38
N LYS A 103 12.29 -4.23 2.71
CA LYS A 103 12.90 -5.20 3.62
C LYS A 103 12.33 -5.10 5.03
N SER A 104 12.17 -3.88 5.53
CA SER A 104 11.71 -3.62 6.90
C SER A 104 10.24 -3.97 7.09
N SER A 105 9.42 -3.83 6.06
CA SER A 105 8.02 -4.24 6.06
C SER A 105 7.82 -5.75 5.87
N GLY A 106 8.89 -6.51 5.57
CA GLY A 106 8.82 -7.95 5.31
C GLY A 106 8.28 -8.32 3.92
N PHE A 107 8.19 -7.35 2.98
CA PHE A 107 7.76 -7.61 1.60
C PHE A 107 8.77 -8.42 0.80
N ILE A 108 10.05 -8.28 1.13
CA ILE A 108 11.14 -9.03 0.51
C ILE A 108 11.84 -9.90 1.55
N SER A 109 12.38 -11.03 1.08
CA SER A 109 13.13 -11.95 1.91
C SER A 109 14.39 -11.32 2.48
N ASN A 110 14.85 -11.89 3.59
CA ASN A 110 16.07 -11.48 4.25
C ASN A 110 16.95 -12.74 4.50
N PRO A 111 18.07 -12.92 3.78
CA PRO A 111 18.60 -12.06 2.70
C PRO A 111 17.69 -12.03 1.46
N ILE A 112 17.85 -11.00 0.62
CA ILE A 112 17.07 -10.87 -0.61
C ILE A 112 17.51 -11.97 -1.60
N GLU A 113 16.51 -12.62 -2.20
CA GLU A 113 16.69 -13.73 -3.14
C GLU A 113 16.32 -13.35 -4.56
N TRP A 114 17.08 -13.84 -5.54
CA TRP A 114 16.83 -13.64 -6.98
C TRP A 114 16.61 -14.98 -7.65
N LYS A 115 15.83 -14.96 -8.74
CA LYS A 115 15.73 -16.10 -9.64
C LYS A 115 17.12 -16.48 -10.18
N ALA A 116 17.46 -17.75 -10.09
CA ALA A 116 18.72 -18.25 -10.62
C ALA A 116 18.79 -18.09 -12.14
N GLU A 117 19.99 -17.81 -12.68
CA GLU A 117 20.23 -17.71 -14.13
C GLU A 117 20.29 -19.08 -14.84
N ASP A 118 19.99 -20.17 -14.12
CA ASP A 118 20.01 -21.54 -14.62
C ASP A 118 18.79 -21.91 -15.50
N GLY A 119 17.88 -20.96 -15.72
CA GLY A 119 16.66 -21.13 -16.51
C GLY A 119 15.51 -21.84 -15.78
N SER A 120 15.68 -22.18 -14.51
CA SER A 120 14.61 -22.77 -13.69
C SER A 120 13.60 -21.70 -13.26
N GLU A 121 12.32 -22.05 -13.20
CA GLU A 121 11.25 -21.13 -12.80
C GLU A 121 11.08 -21.01 -11.28
N THR A 122 11.63 -21.95 -10.53
CA THR A 122 11.36 -22.09 -9.08
C THR A 122 12.61 -21.99 -8.21
N ASN A 123 13.81 -21.86 -8.78
CA ASN A 123 15.05 -21.73 -8.02
C ASN A 123 15.34 -20.25 -7.72
N PHE A 124 15.35 -19.92 -6.43
CA PHE A 124 15.73 -18.61 -5.94
C PHE A 124 17.01 -18.75 -5.12
N VAL A 125 17.99 -17.90 -5.41
CA VAL A 125 19.28 -17.90 -4.75
C VAL A 125 19.48 -16.58 -4.01
N PRO A 126 19.89 -16.61 -2.73
CA PRO A 126 20.21 -15.40 -2.01
C PRO A 126 21.43 -14.74 -2.63
N VAL A 127 21.36 -13.45 -2.90
CA VAL A 127 22.58 -12.65 -3.16
C VAL A 127 23.39 -12.50 -1.86
N GLY A 128 22.74 -12.76 -0.72
CA GLY A 128 23.37 -13.01 0.57
C GLY A 128 23.84 -11.74 1.27
N TYR A 129 24.71 -11.96 2.26
CA TYR A 129 25.43 -10.93 3.00
C TYR A 129 26.92 -11.14 2.80
N ASP A 130 27.69 -10.05 2.78
CA ASP A 130 29.12 -10.17 3.02
C ASP A 130 29.34 -10.61 4.48
N PRO A 131 29.90 -11.80 4.75
CA PRO A 131 30.04 -12.32 6.11
C PRO A 131 31.14 -11.59 6.92
N VAL A 132 31.97 -10.79 6.27
CA VAL A 132 33.06 -10.02 6.88
C VAL A 132 32.59 -8.60 7.20
N THR A 133 31.90 -7.95 6.27
CA THR A 133 31.46 -6.55 6.43
C THR A 133 30.03 -6.43 6.95
N GLY A 134 29.22 -7.49 6.86
CA GLY A 134 27.79 -7.47 7.17
C GLY A 134 26.96 -6.70 6.14
N GLN A 135 27.55 -6.26 5.03
CA GLN A 135 26.85 -5.53 3.99
C GLN A 135 25.80 -6.41 3.32
N ASP A 136 24.59 -5.87 3.16
CA ASP A 136 23.56 -6.50 2.34
C ASP A 136 23.89 -6.28 0.86
N LEU A 137 24.30 -7.35 0.19
CA LEU A 137 24.71 -7.32 -1.21
C LEU A 137 23.51 -7.24 -2.16
N GLY A 138 22.29 -7.49 -1.66
CA GLY A 138 21.06 -7.42 -2.42
C GLY A 138 20.49 -6.01 -2.52
N ILE A 139 20.67 -5.15 -1.52
CA ILE A 139 20.07 -3.81 -1.50
C ILE A 139 20.52 -2.98 -2.70
N ASP A 140 21.83 -2.89 -2.96
CA ASP A 140 22.36 -2.10 -4.06
C ASP A 140 21.87 -2.59 -5.43
N LYS A 141 21.68 -3.90 -5.56
CA LYS A 141 21.15 -4.52 -6.79
C LYS A 141 19.67 -4.21 -6.96
N LEU A 142 18.85 -4.48 -5.94
CA LEU A 142 17.40 -4.24 -6.00
C LEU A 142 17.09 -2.76 -6.20
N SER A 143 17.85 -1.87 -5.57
CA SER A 143 17.67 -0.42 -5.73
C SER A 143 17.89 0.03 -7.18
N LYS A 144 18.91 -0.52 -7.86
CA LYS A 144 19.16 -0.25 -9.29
C LYS A 144 18.08 -0.86 -10.18
N ASP A 145 17.67 -2.09 -9.90
CA ASP A 145 16.61 -2.76 -10.65
C ASP A 145 15.28 -1.97 -10.54
N LEU A 146 14.96 -1.44 -9.35
CA LEU A 146 13.81 -0.57 -9.12
C LEU A 146 13.93 0.76 -9.88
N GLU A 147 15.09 1.40 -9.85
CA GLU A 147 15.34 2.63 -10.61
C GLU A 147 15.16 2.42 -12.12
N GLU A 148 15.74 1.36 -12.67
CA GLU A 148 15.64 1.03 -14.09
C GLU A 148 14.19 0.72 -14.49
N ALA A 149 13.48 -0.07 -13.67
CA ALA A 149 12.07 -0.38 -13.89
C ALA A 149 11.21 0.89 -13.89
N MET A 150 11.34 1.74 -12.87
CA MET A 150 10.57 2.98 -12.76
C MET A 150 10.88 3.96 -13.90
N ARG A 151 12.14 4.04 -14.35
CA ARG A 151 12.51 4.88 -15.51
C ARG A 151 12.01 4.34 -16.85
N GLY A 152 11.83 3.01 -16.95
CA GLY A 152 11.37 2.33 -18.16
C GLY A 152 9.86 2.42 -18.40
N GLU A 153 9.08 2.67 -17.35
CA GLU A 153 7.62 2.74 -17.41
C GLU A 153 7.10 4.14 -17.79
N GLU A 154 6.03 4.17 -18.60
CA GLU A 154 5.38 5.41 -19.03
C GLU A 154 4.74 6.11 -17.81
N GLY A 155 5.33 7.22 -17.37
CA GLY A 155 4.92 7.95 -16.18
C GLY A 155 5.70 7.63 -14.90
N GLY A 156 6.68 6.71 -14.92
CA GLY A 156 7.48 6.40 -13.73
C GLY A 156 8.54 7.45 -13.36
N THR A 157 8.76 8.45 -14.23
CA THR A 157 9.46 9.71 -13.91
C THR A 157 8.50 10.91 -13.78
N SER A 158 7.19 10.66 -13.91
CA SER A 158 6.19 11.70 -13.72
C SER A 158 6.17 12.03 -12.23
N ARG A 159 6.76 13.17 -11.88
CA ARG A 159 6.53 13.84 -10.59
C ARG A 159 5.07 14.23 -10.52
N PHE A 160 4.19 13.28 -10.20
CA PHE A 160 2.73 13.46 -10.07
C PHE A 160 2.21 14.61 -10.95
N GLY A 161 2.24 14.39 -12.27
CA GLY A 161 1.66 15.33 -13.21
C GLY A 161 0.18 15.55 -12.90
N ALA A 162 -0.12 16.76 -12.41
CA ALA A 162 -1.42 17.39 -12.18
C ALA A 162 -2.05 17.18 -10.78
N LEU A 163 -1.90 18.23 -9.96
CA LEU A 163 -3.03 18.75 -9.17
C LEU A 163 -4.31 18.80 -10.00
#